data_AF-A0A9W5PXU9-F1
#
_entry.id   AF-A0A9W5PXU9-F1
#
_cell.length_a   1.000
_cell.length_b   1.000
_cell.length_c   1.000
_cell.angle_alpha   90.00
_cell.angle_beta   90.00
_cell.angle_gamma   90.00
#
_symmetry.space_group_name_H-M   'P 1'
#
loop_
_entity.id
_entity.type
_entity.pdbx_description
1 polymer ?
#
loop_
_entity_poly.entity_id
_entity_poly.type
_entity_poly.pdbx_seq_one_letter_code
_entity_poly.pdbx_strand_id
1 'polypeptide(L)' 'CIIKHRNNLIEQDHRHVKRRFAKSSGFQSIRHASRTIKGIETIQAIYKQRRSLELDSVFSAYNELQKLVAVA' A
#
# COMPACT_ATOMS: atom_id res chain seq x y z
N CYS A 1 1.26 5.20 33.35
CA CYS A 1 0.48 4.47 32.32
C CYS A 1 0.58 5.12 30.93
N ILE A 2 0.31 6.42 30.81
CA ILE A 2 0.24 7.16 29.53
C ILE A 2 1.55 7.12 28.71
N ILE A 3 2.71 7.23 29.35
CA ILE A 3 4.02 7.16 28.67
C ILE A 3 4.23 5.80 28.01
N LYS A 4 3.87 4.69 28.68
CA LYS A 4 3.94 3.35 28.09
C LYS A 4 2.97 3.19 26.92
N HIS A 5 1.76 3.74 27.02
CA HIS A 5 0.77 3.67 25.95
C HIS A 5 1.23 4.42 24.69
N ARG A 6 1.76 5.64 24.85
CA ARG A 6 2.31 6.43 23.73
C ARG A 6 3.51 5.75 23.08
N ASN A 7 4.43 5.19 23.87
CA ASN A 7 5.55 4.44 23.30
C ASN A 7 5.08 3.20 22.53
N ASN A 8 4.06 2.50 23.01
CA ASN A 8 3.57 1.32 22.33
C ASN A 8 2.90 1.67 20.98
N LEU A 9 2.22 2.82 20.90
CA LEU A 9 1.65 3.33 19.64
C LEU A 9 2.74 3.72 18.64
N ILE A 10 3.78 4.43 19.09
CA ILE A 10 4.94 4.80 18.27
C ILE A 10 5.65 3.53 17.76
N GLU A 11 5.88 2.54 18.63
CA GLU A 11 6.51 1.28 18.24
C GLU A 11 5.64 0.42 17.32
N GLN A 12 4.31 0.52 17.41
CA GLN A 12 3.39 -0.13 16.47
C GLN A 12 3.43 0.52 15.10
N ASP A 13 3.41 1.85 15.03
CA ASP A 13 3.46 2.60 13.78
C ASP A 13 4.73 2.28 12.98
N HIS A 14 5.88 2.27 13.67
CA HIS A 14 7.16 1.97 13.04
C HIS A 14 7.43 0.47 12.83
N ARG A 15 6.57 -0.44 13.32
CA ARG A 15 6.79 -1.89 13.28
C ARG A 15 6.91 -2.44 11.86
N HIS A 16 6.13 -1.92 10.92
CA HIS A 16 6.12 -2.40 9.54
C HIS A 16 7.40 -2.00 8.80
N VAL A 17 7.83 -0.76 8.97
CA VAL A 17 9.10 -0.25 8.45
C VAL A 17 10.25 -1.05 9.08
N LYS A 18 10.34 -1.10 10.41
CA LYS A 18 11.38 -1.88 11.11
C LYS A 18 11.39 -3.34 10.69
N ARG A 19 10.25 -4.03 10.54
CA ARG A 19 10.20 -5.44 10.12
C ARG A 19 10.70 -5.64 8.68
N ARG A 20 10.37 -4.72 7.78
CA ARG A 20 10.80 -4.77 6.38
C ARG A 20 12.31 -4.50 6.25
N PHE A 21 12.82 -3.59 7.07
CA PHE A 21 14.23 -3.23 7.10
C PHE A 21 15.08 -4.06 8.08
N ALA A 22 14.49 -4.85 8.98
CA ALA A 22 15.23 -5.70 9.94
C ALA A 22 16.12 -6.73 9.25
N LYS A 23 15.74 -7.17 8.04
CA LYS A 23 16.56 -8.05 7.20
C LYS A 23 17.51 -7.29 6.25
N SER A 24 17.33 -5.97 6.13
CA SER A 24 18.03 -5.13 5.15
C SER A 24 19.35 -4.54 5.65
N SER A 25 19.78 -4.87 6.88
CA SER A 25 21.19 -4.76 7.29
C SER A 25 22.15 -5.54 6.34
N GLY A 26 21.62 -6.31 5.39
CA GLY A 26 22.36 -7.12 4.42
C GLY A 26 22.26 -6.67 2.95
N PHE A 27 21.87 -5.43 2.63
CA PHE A 27 22.15 -4.96 1.27
C PHE A 27 23.66 -4.78 1.10
N GLN A 28 24.32 -5.82 0.60
CA GLN A 28 25.77 -5.88 0.38
C GLN A 28 26.31 -4.69 -0.41
N SER A 29 25.46 -4.00 -1.20
CA SER A 29 25.80 -2.71 -1.79
C SER A 29 24.58 -1.83 -2.08
N ILE A 30 24.81 -0.52 -2.22
CA ILE A 30 23.81 0.49 -2.61
C ILE A 30 23.09 0.09 -3.90
N ARG A 31 23.80 -0.55 -4.84
CA ARG A 31 23.22 -1.02 -6.10
C ARG A 31 22.15 -2.10 -5.88
N HIS A 32 22.37 -3.00 -4.93
CA HIS A 32 21.38 -4.03 -4.59
C HIS A 32 20.17 -3.42 -3.88
N ALA A 33 20.42 -2.53 -2.92
CA ALA A 33 19.34 -1.79 -2.25
C ALA A 33 18.47 -1.03 -3.26
N SER A 34 19.09 -0.29 -4.19
CA SER A 34 18.38 0.49 -5.21
C SER A 34 17.53 -0.40 -6.12
N ARG A 35 18.05 -1.55 -6.56
CA ARG A 35 17.29 -2.51 -7.37
C ARG A 35 16.09 -3.09 -6.61
N THR A 36 16.28 -3.46 -5.34
CA THR A 36 15.19 -3.98 -4.51
C THR A 36 14.11 -2.93 -4.26
N ILE A 37 14.49 -1.69 -3.96
CA ILE A 37 13.55 -0.57 -3.77
C ILE A 37 12.74 -0.34 -5.04
N LYS A 38 13.40 -0.25 -6.21
CA LYS A 38 12.72 -0.10 -7.51
C LYS A 38 11.75 -1.25 -7.81
N GLY A 39 12.13 -2.49 -7.49
CA GLY A 39 11.25 -3.64 -7.65
C GLY A 39 9.99 -3.55 -6.79
N ILE A 40 10.16 -3.13 -5.53
CA ILE A 40 9.04 -2.91 -4.60
C ILE A 40 8.10 -1.80 -5.12
N GLU A 41 8.65 -0.68 -5.57
CA GLU A 41 7.89 0.44 -6.14
C GLU A 41 7.10 0.01 -7.37
N THR A 42 7.71 -0.79 -8.24
CA THR A 42 7.09 -1.31 -9.46
C THR A 42 5.89 -2.21 -9.13
N ILE A 43 6.06 -3.17 -8.21
CA ILE A 43 4.97 -4.05 -7.77
C ILE A 43 3.84 -3.22 -7.14
N GLN A 44 4.18 -2.21 -6.33
CA GLN A 44 3.20 -1.36 -5.69
C GLN A 44 2.44 -0.49 -6.71
N ALA A 45 3.12 0.01 -7.75
CA ALA A 45 2.49 0.75 -8.85
C ALA A 45 1.50 -0.14 -9.62
N ILE A 46 1.90 -1.38 -9.94
CA ILE A 46 1.02 -2.36 -10.61
C ILE A 46 -0.22 -2.66 -9.75
N TYR A 47 -0.03 -2.89 -8.45
CA TYR A 47 -1.14 -3.15 -7.54
C TYR A 47 -2.12 -1.96 -7.46
N LYS A 48 -1.60 -0.73 -7.37
CA LYS A 48 -2.43 0.49 -7.37
C LYS A 48 -3.18 0.66 -8.69
N GLN A 49 -2.53 0.41 -9.82
CA GLN A 49 -3.15 0.50 -11.14
C GLN A 49 -4.26 -0.54 -11.32
N ARG A 50 -4.06 -1.78 -10.86
CA ARG A 50 -5.12 -2.81 -10.90
C ARG A 50 -6.32 -2.41 -10.04
N ARG A 51 -6.06 -1.87 -8.86
CA ARG A 51 -7.12 -1.39 -7.95
C ARG A 51 -7.89 -0.19 -8.49
N SER A 52 -7.23 0.75 -9.17
CA SER A 52 -7.92 1.87 -9.81
C SER A 52 -8.80 1.38 -10.96
N LEU A 53 -8.29 0.47 -11.80
CA LEU A 53 -9.07 -0.14 -12.88
C LEU A 53 -10.30 -0.91 -12.36
N GLU A 54 -10.16 -1.60 -11.24
CA GLU A 54 -11.27 -2.31 -10.59
C GLU A 54 -12.32 -1.34 -10.04
N LEU A 55 -11.89 -0.26 -9.38
CA LEU A 55 -12.78 0.81 -8.90
C LEU A 55 -13.51 1.51 -10.05
N ASP A 56 -12.81 1.80 -11.15
CA ASP A 56 -13.40 2.44 -12.34
C ASP A 56 -14.48 1.55 -12.97
N SER A 57 -14.25 0.23 -13.01
CA SER A 57 -15.24 -0.75 -13.49
C SER A 57 -16.46 -0.83 -12.58
N VAL A 58 -16.27 -0.85 -11.26
CA VAL A 58 -17.37 -0.92 -10.28
C VAL A 58 -18.17 0.38 -10.30
N PHE A 59 -17.51 1.53 -10.39
CA PHE A 59 -18.17 2.83 -10.49
C PHE A 59 -18.95 2.97 -11.81
N SER A 60 -18.41 2.46 -12.91
CA SER A 60 -19.10 2.39 -14.21
C SER A 60 -20.40 1.56 -14.11
N ALA A 61 -20.32 0.34 -13.55
CA ALA A 61 -21.50 -0.51 -13.35
C ALA A 61 -22.55 0.15 -12.43
N TYR A 62 -22.12 0.83 -11.36
CA TYR A 62 -23.00 1.57 -10.46
C TYR A 62 -23.74 2.71 -11.17
N ASN A 63 -23.04 3.51 -11.97
CA ASN A 63 -23.64 4.61 -12.71
C ASN A 63 -24.67 4.13 -13.73
N GLU A 64 -24.41 3.01 -14.41
CA GLU A 64 -25.36 2.40 -15.34
C GLU A 64 -26.62 1.88 -14.61
N LEU A 65 -26.47 1.23 -13.46
CA LEU A 65 -27.60 0.83 -12.62
C LEU A 65 -28.43 2.03 -12.14
N GLN A 66 -27.77 3.12 -11.75
CA GLN A 66 -28.46 4.34 -11.30
C GLN A 66 -29.27 4.99 -12.43
N LYS A 67 -28.77 4.98 -13.68
CA LYS A 67 -29.54 5.44 -14.85
C LYS A 67 -30.77 4.57 -15.10
N LEU A 68 -30.63 3.24 -14.98
CA LEU A 68 -31.76 2.31 -15.19
C LEU A 68 -32.86 2.50 -14.13
N VAL A 69 -32.48 2.72 -12.87
CA VAL A 69 -33.43 3.01 -11.79
C VAL A 69 -34.09 4.38 -11.96
N ALA A 70 -33.39 5.37 -12.52
CA ALA A 70 -33.94 6.72 -12.73
C ALA A 70 -34.90 6.82 -13.94
N VAL A 71 -34.88 5.83 -14.84
CA VAL A 71 -35.76 5.78 -16.03
C VAL A 71 -37.04 4.95 -15.77
N ALA A 72 -37.07 4.16 -14.70
CA ALA A 72 -38.26 3.42 -14.24
C ALA A 72 -39.18 4.31 -13.38
#